data_AF-A0A835E1J9-F1
#
_entry.id   AF-A0A835E1J9-F1
#
_cell.length_a   1.000
_cell.length_b   1.000
_cell.length_c   1.000
_cell.angle_alpha   90.00
_cell.angle_beta   90.00
_cell.angle_gamma   90.00
#
_symmetry.space_group_name_H-M   'P 1'
#
loop_
_entity.id
_entity.type
_entity.pdbx_description
1 polymer ?
#
loop_
_entity_poly.entity_id
_entity_poly.type
_entity_poly.pdbx_seq_one_letter_code
_entity_poly.pdbx_strand_id
1 'polypeptide(L)'
;MDPPYPIKARTPICLSGSFYWSALHSMANGKVISDVILRFSLFDETFTMHPNPPCRGYLSDNDTLCALDGKLCYVLSATEWEIAIWLAEDGPNLSWSLCHRVTLPIPRRLLVFACPSTEPEKIFLSVDGCYVFKLSLSDGSLEEIINIPCDVLYDLRNGTKFKAGARLLAHYMVPFVESLMRIQPLE
;
A
#
# COMPACT_ATOMS: atom_id res chain seq x y z
N MET A 1 13.78 25.20 11.72
CA MET A 1 12.54 25.14 10.94
C MET A 1 12.69 23.89 10.09
N ASP A 2 11.89 22.87 10.35
CA ASP A 2 11.85 21.57 9.66
C ASP A 2 10.38 21.15 9.74
N PRO A 3 9.68 20.64 8.71
CA PRO A 3 9.96 20.47 7.27
C PRO A 3 9.16 21.54 6.41
N PRO A 4 8.98 21.46 5.06
CA PRO A 4 8.72 20.26 4.27
C PRO A 4 9.96 19.74 3.52
N TYR A 5 10.26 18.46 3.72
CA TYR A 5 11.21 17.69 2.93
C TYR A 5 10.57 17.29 1.60
N PRO A 6 11.37 17.05 0.54
CA PRO A 6 10.86 16.52 -0.72
C PRO A 6 10.12 15.19 -0.50
N ILE A 7 8.86 15.11 -0.91
CA ILE A 7 8.07 13.89 -0.83
C ILE A 7 8.29 13.02 -2.06
N LYS A 8 8.18 11.70 -1.89
CA LYS A 8 8.12 10.79 -3.04
C LYS A 8 6.82 11.01 -3.80
N ALA A 9 6.88 10.95 -5.12
CA ALA A 9 5.72 11.09 -6.01
C ALA A 9 4.81 9.84 -5.96
N ARG A 10 4.20 9.63 -4.80
CA ARG A 10 3.25 8.55 -4.51
C ARG A 10 2.02 9.13 -3.84
N THR A 11 0.89 8.47 -4.01
CA THR A 11 -0.37 8.86 -3.38
C THR A 11 -0.18 8.92 -1.85
N PRO A 12 -0.52 10.03 -1.17
CA PRO A 12 -0.56 10.07 0.28
C PRO A 12 -1.54 9.07 0.85
N ILE A 13 -1.24 8.56 2.02
CA ILE A 13 -2.19 7.78 2.80
C ILE A 13 -2.99 8.72 3.69
N CYS A 14 -4.31 8.65 3.62
CA CYS A 14 -5.21 9.43 4.47
C CYS A 14 -5.77 8.51 5.56
N LEU A 15 -5.44 8.80 6.82
CA LEU A 15 -5.89 8.03 7.99
C LEU A 15 -6.15 8.98 9.14
N SER A 16 -7.28 8.78 9.84
CA SER A 16 -7.58 9.45 11.12
C SER A 16 -7.35 10.97 11.11
N GLY A 17 -7.78 11.67 10.05
CA GLY A 17 -7.60 13.12 9.95
C GLY A 17 -6.15 13.56 9.73
N SER A 18 -5.30 12.69 9.18
CA SER A 18 -3.92 13.00 8.82
C SER A 18 -3.57 12.46 7.43
N PHE A 19 -2.64 13.13 6.76
CA PHE A 19 -2.00 12.62 5.55
C PHE A 19 -0.59 12.13 5.88
N TYR A 20 -0.19 11.04 5.24
CA TYR A 20 1.11 10.41 5.42
C TYR A 20 1.83 10.26 4.09
N TRP A 21 3.10 10.65 4.05
CA TRP A 21 4.00 10.44 2.92
C TRP A 21 5.31 9.82 3.39
N SER A 22 5.99 9.14 2.48
CA SER A 22 7.43 8.96 2.59
C SER A 22 8.13 10.21 2.08
N ALA A 23 8.95 10.81 2.93
CA ALA A 23 9.71 12.01 2.63
C ALA A 23 11.22 11.75 2.71
N LEU A 24 11.95 12.35 1.77
CA LEU A 24 13.40 12.22 1.68
C LEU A 24 14.06 12.96 2.84
N HIS A 25 14.74 12.24 3.74
CA HIS A 25 15.39 12.85 4.90
C HIS A 25 16.86 13.15 4.64
N SER A 26 17.59 12.23 3.99
CA SER A 26 19.01 12.46 3.69
C SER A 26 19.50 11.74 2.44
N MET A 27 20.51 12.33 1.79
CA MET A 27 21.19 11.79 0.61
C MET A 27 22.71 11.90 0.74
N ALA A 28 23.42 10.94 0.13
CA ALA A 28 24.85 11.05 -0.14
C ALA A 28 25.18 10.50 -1.52
N ASN A 29 26.08 11.16 -2.23
CA ASN A 29 26.56 10.73 -3.55
C ASN A 29 25.43 10.44 -4.55
N GLY A 30 24.37 11.26 -4.53
CA GLY A 30 23.20 11.10 -5.40
C GLY A 30 22.31 9.91 -5.05
N LYS A 31 22.52 9.25 -3.91
CA LYS A 31 21.70 8.13 -3.42
C LYS A 31 20.98 8.52 -2.14
N VAL A 32 19.74 8.07 -2.02
CA VAL A 32 18.95 8.19 -0.79
C VAL A 32 19.59 7.33 0.30
N ILE A 33 19.91 7.95 1.44
CA ILE A 33 20.37 7.23 2.64
C ILE A 33 19.17 6.90 3.51
N SER A 34 18.30 7.87 3.74
CA SER A 34 17.12 7.69 4.58
C SER A 34 15.92 8.49 4.11
N ASP A 35 14.75 7.90 4.33
CA ASP A 35 13.47 8.58 4.36
C ASP A 35 12.93 8.61 5.78
N VAL A 36 11.93 9.45 5.98
CA VAL A 36 11.05 9.48 7.15
C VAL A 36 9.60 9.42 6.70
N ILE A 37 8.70 9.08 7.63
CA ILE A 37 7.27 9.26 7.42
C ILE A 37 6.91 10.69 7.82
N LEU A 38 6.49 11.48 6.84
CA LEU A 38 5.95 12.81 7.06
C LEU A 38 4.46 12.69 7.30
N ARG A 39 3.99 13.16 8.46
CA ARG A 39 2.57 13.27 8.80
C ARG A 39 2.16 14.74 8.71
N PHE A 40 1.07 15.03 8.03
CA PHE A 40 0.37 16.31 8.10
C PHE A 40 -0.95 16.10 8.83
N SER A 41 -1.15 16.80 9.93
CA SER A 41 -2.40 16.76 10.69
C SER A 41 -3.40 17.75 10.09
N LEU A 42 -4.62 17.29 9.81
CA LEU A 42 -5.71 18.16 9.33
C LEU A 42 -6.35 18.98 10.46
N PHE A 43 -6.06 18.64 11.72
CA PHE A 43 -6.67 19.29 12.87
C PHE A 43 -5.95 20.60 13.23
N ASP A 44 -4.63 20.55 13.32
CA ASP A 44 -3.78 21.68 13.68
C ASP A 44 -2.95 22.21 12.50
N GLU A 45 -3.09 21.60 11.31
CA GLU A 45 -2.41 21.99 10.06
C GLU A 45 -0.88 21.97 10.18
N THR A 46 -0.34 21.07 11.01
CA THR A 46 1.11 20.96 11.25
C THR A 46 1.72 19.70 10.64
N PHE A 47 3.03 19.78 10.36
CA PHE A 47 3.83 18.65 9.95
C PHE A 47 4.60 18.05 11.13
N THR A 48 4.58 16.73 11.24
CA THR A 48 5.44 15.96 12.14
C THR A 48 6.21 14.90 11.36
N MET A 49 7.38 14.55 11.87
CA MET A 49 8.22 13.51 11.30
C MET A 49 8.23 12.28 12.19
N HIS A 50 8.14 11.12 11.56
CA HIS A 50 8.13 9.84 12.25
C HIS A 50 9.11 8.86 11.59
N PRO A 51 9.64 7.90 12.35
CA PRO A 51 10.55 6.91 11.79
C PRO A 51 9.83 5.99 10.80
N ASN A 52 10.60 5.48 9.83
CA ASN A 52 10.21 4.32 9.03
C ASN A 52 10.19 3.04 9.88
N PRO A 53 9.55 1.95 9.41
CA PRO A 53 9.66 0.66 10.07
C PRO A 53 11.12 0.21 10.18
N PRO A 54 11.50 -0.53 11.24
CA PRO A 54 12.88 -0.94 11.54
C PRO A 54 13.37 -2.08 10.64
N CYS A 55 13.09 -2.00 9.33
CA CYS A 55 13.49 -2.97 8.32
C CYS A 55 14.35 -2.35 7.22
N ARG A 56 14.14 -1.07 6.91
CA ARG A 56 14.87 -0.34 5.87
C ARG A 56 14.85 1.15 6.18
N GLY A 57 15.96 1.84 5.88
CA GLY A 57 16.07 3.28 6.13
C GLY A 57 15.26 4.16 5.17
N TYR A 58 14.77 3.62 4.04
CA TYR A 58 14.03 4.37 3.01
C TYR A 58 13.01 3.48 2.29
N LEU A 59 11.99 4.09 1.68
CA LEU A 59 10.95 3.41 0.91
C LEU A 59 11.46 3.07 -0.50
N SER A 60 11.79 1.81 -0.80
CA SER A 60 12.24 1.45 -2.16
C SER A 60 11.13 1.63 -3.19
N ASP A 61 11.49 1.72 -4.47
CA ASP A 61 10.57 1.72 -5.63
C ASP A 61 9.60 0.54 -5.63
N ASN A 62 9.99 -0.51 -4.91
CA ASN A 62 9.39 -1.82 -4.83
C ASN A 62 8.62 -2.09 -3.52
N ASP A 63 8.70 -1.17 -2.57
CA ASP A 63 7.96 -1.21 -1.31
C ASP A 63 6.71 -0.33 -1.42
N THR A 64 5.72 -0.51 -0.54
CA THR A 64 4.46 0.23 -0.62
C THR A 64 4.02 0.75 0.74
N LEU A 65 3.50 1.97 0.79
CA LEU A 65 2.78 2.51 1.95
C LEU A 65 1.28 2.49 1.62
N CYS A 66 0.44 2.01 2.53
CA CYS A 66 -1.01 1.88 2.35
C CYS A 66 -1.75 2.00 3.69
N ALA A 67 -3.08 2.05 3.63
CA ALA A 67 -3.94 1.94 4.80
C ALA A 67 -4.43 0.49 4.94
N LEU A 68 -4.32 -0.09 6.13
CA LEU A 68 -4.86 -1.41 6.45
C LEU A 68 -5.52 -1.36 7.82
N ASP A 69 -6.82 -1.65 7.88
CA ASP A 69 -7.64 -1.65 9.10
C ASP A 69 -7.47 -0.37 9.95
N GLY A 70 -7.48 0.78 9.28
CA GLY A 70 -7.32 2.09 9.93
C GLY A 70 -5.90 2.41 10.39
N LYS A 71 -4.93 1.53 10.15
CA LYS A 71 -3.52 1.70 10.50
C LYS A 71 -2.67 1.98 9.27
N LEU A 72 -1.56 2.68 9.50
CA LEU A 72 -0.57 2.86 8.46
C LEU A 72 0.17 1.54 8.26
N CYS A 73 0.20 1.07 7.02
CA CYS A 73 0.75 -0.21 6.64
C CYS A 73 1.90 -0.02 5.65
N TYR A 74 3.03 -0.65 5.95
CA TYR A 74 4.20 -0.69 5.08
C TYR A 74 4.40 -2.12 4.58
N VAL A 75 4.32 -2.32 3.27
CA VAL A 75 4.62 -3.59 2.61
C VAL A 75 6.06 -3.52 2.09
N LEU A 76 6.96 -4.18 2.80
CA LEU A 76 8.34 -4.37 2.39
C LEU A 76 8.41 -5.52 1.39
N SER A 77 9.02 -5.29 0.25
CA SER A 77 9.34 -6.39 -0.68
C SER A 77 10.80 -6.80 -0.50
N ALA A 78 11.02 -7.77 0.40
CA ALA A 78 12.34 -8.23 0.80
C ALA A 78 13.08 -8.91 -0.36
N THR A 79 12.37 -9.74 -1.13
CA THR A 79 12.88 -10.40 -2.35
C THR A 79 11.84 -10.33 -3.48
N GLU A 80 12.05 -11.07 -4.57
CA GLU A 80 11.02 -11.28 -5.59
C GLU A 80 9.91 -12.23 -5.11
N TRP A 81 10.16 -13.02 -4.07
CA TRP A 81 9.27 -14.08 -3.61
C TRP A 81 8.73 -13.84 -2.20
N GLU A 82 9.27 -12.85 -1.49
CA GLU A 82 8.93 -12.62 -0.09
C GLU A 82 8.59 -11.14 0.15
N ILE A 83 7.47 -10.95 0.84
CA ILE A 83 7.06 -9.66 1.39
C ILE A 83 6.97 -9.72 2.91
N ALA A 84 7.12 -8.57 3.56
CA ALA A 84 6.86 -8.39 4.97
C ALA A 84 5.89 -7.22 5.17
N ILE A 85 4.85 -7.45 5.96
CA ILE A 85 3.80 -6.48 6.25
C ILE A 85 4.06 -5.90 7.64
N TRP A 86 4.26 -4.60 7.71
CA TRP A 86 4.46 -3.86 8.94
C TRP A 86 3.27 -2.93 9.20
N LEU A 87 2.84 -2.87 10.45
CA LEU A 87 1.75 -2.00 10.89
C LEU A 87 2.28 -0.99 11.92
N ALA A 88 1.86 0.26 11.77
CA ALA A 88 2.12 1.28 12.77
C ALA A 88 0.92 1.43 13.71
N GLU A 89 1.19 1.45 15.01
CA GLU A 89 0.25 1.99 15.98
C GLU A 89 0.29 3.52 15.93
N ASP A 90 -0.88 4.16 15.91
CA ASP A 90 -0.98 5.61 15.99
C ASP A 90 -0.67 6.09 17.41
N GLY A 91 -0.11 7.28 17.49
CA GLY A 91 0.35 7.89 18.75
C GLY A 91 1.26 9.08 18.49
N PRO A 92 1.87 9.66 19.54
CA PRO A 92 2.82 10.77 19.40
C PRO A 92 4.00 10.42 18.49
N ASN A 93 4.39 9.13 18.46
CA ASN A 93 5.36 8.57 17.53
C ASN A 93 4.77 7.29 16.92
N LEU A 94 4.93 7.10 15.61
CA LEU A 94 4.55 5.84 14.96
C LEU A 94 5.43 4.71 15.49
N SER A 95 4.79 3.71 16.11
CA SER A 95 5.45 2.50 16.58
C SER A 95 5.15 1.35 15.61
N TRP A 96 6.20 0.88 14.92
CA TRP A 96 6.07 -0.16 13.91
C TRP A 96 6.25 -1.55 14.50
N SER A 97 5.36 -2.46 14.15
CA SER A 97 5.47 -3.88 14.44
C SER A 97 5.37 -4.69 13.15
N LEU A 98 6.16 -5.77 13.06
CA LEU A 98 6.02 -6.73 11.98
C LEU A 98 4.75 -7.55 12.22
N CYS A 99 3.83 -7.49 11.28
CA CYS A 99 2.59 -8.26 11.29
C CYS A 99 2.84 -9.66 10.71
N HIS A 100 3.21 -9.75 9.43
CA HIS A 100 3.42 -11.03 8.73
C HIS A 100 4.61 -11.01 7.78
N ARG A 101 5.19 -12.19 7.54
CA ARG A 101 6.02 -12.49 6.37
C ARG A 101 5.28 -13.45 5.48
N VAL A 102 5.28 -13.20 4.18
CA VAL A 102 4.51 -13.97 3.21
C VAL A 102 5.41 -14.36 2.06
N THR A 103 5.47 -15.66 1.78
CA THR A 103 6.07 -16.20 0.56
C THR A 103 5.02 -16.21 -0.54
N LEU A 104 5.27 -15.47 -1.60
CA LEU A 104 4.43 -15.42 -2.78
C LEU A 104 4.63 -16.68 -3.62
N PRO A 105 3.56 -17.26 -4.20
CA PRO A 105 3.66 -18.44 -5.09
C PRO A 105 4.22 -18.08 -6.47
N ILE A 106 4.32 -16.77 -6.76
CA ILE A 106 4.82 -16.20 -8.00
C ILE A 106 5.86 -15.12 -7.67
N PRO A 107 6.85 -14.89 -8.55
CA PRO A 107 7.78 -13.79 -8.36
C PRO A 107 7.07 -12.48 -8.71
N ARG A 108 7.02 -11.55 -7.77
CA ARG A 108 6.62 -10.17 -8.06
C ARG A 108 7.71 -9.46 -8.84
N ARG A 109 7.31 -8.52 -9.69
CA ARG A 109 8.20 -7.71 -10.54
C ARG A 109 8.19 -6.23 -10.20
N LEU A 110 7.10 -5.75 -9.62
CA LEU A 110 6.85 -4.34 -9.32
C LEU A 110 6.47 -4.20 -7.84
N LEU A 111 5.17 -4.11 -7.56
CA LEU A 111 4.62 -3.66 -6.29
C LEU A 111 3.63 -4.67 -5.73
N VAL A 112 3.55 -4.73 -4.41
CA VAL A 112 2.47 -5.40 -3.71
C VAL A 112 1.69 -4.38 -2.88
N PHE A 113 0.37 -4.39 -3.03
CA PHE A 113 -0.56 -3.58 -2.26
C PHE A 113 -1.35 -4.47 -1.31
N ALA A 114 -1.41 -4.12 -0.03
CA ALA A 114 -2.30 -4.75 0.93
C ALA A 114 -3.61 -3.95 1.02
N CYS A 115 -4.73 -4.66 1.11
CA CYS A 115 -6.06 -4.08 1.22
C CYS A 115 -6.88 -4.85 2.27
N PRO A 116 -7.75 -4.14 3.03
CA PRO A 116 -8.58 -4.79 4.05
C PRO A 116 -9.58 -5.76 3.41
N SER A 117 -9.86 -6.86 4.10
CA SER A 117 -11.02 -7.70 3.82
C SER A 117 -12.19 -7.31 4.72
N THR A 118 -13.41 -7.62 4.28
CA THR A 118 -14.58 -7.58 5.18
C THR A 118 -14.63 -8.77 6.12
N GLU A 119 -13.86 -9.82 5.83
CA GLU A 119 -13.71 -10.98 6.69
C GLU A 119 -12.66 -10.70 7.78
N PRO A 120 -12.96 -10.99 9.06
CA PRO A 120 -11.99 -10.84 10.13
C PRO A 120 -10.71 -11.64 9.86
N GLU A 121 -9.57 -11.06 10.23
CA GLU A 121 -8.25 -11.69 10.10
C GLU A 121 -7.89 -12.10 8.67
N LYS A 122 -8.49 -11.45 7.66
CA LYS A 122 -8.13 -11.65 6.27
C LYS A 122 -7.81 -10.34 5.60
N ILE A 123 -6.86 -10.37 4.69
CA ILE A 123 -6.49 -9.23 3.86
C ILE A 123 -6.33 -9.68 2.42
N PHE A 124 -6.48 -8.75 1.49
CA PHE A 124 -6.15 -8.98 0.09
C PHE A 124 -4.79 -8.41 -0.24
N LEU A 125 -4.02 -9.15 -1.02
CA LEU A 125 -2.74 -8.73 -1.59
C LEU A 125 -2.90 -8.63 -3.09
N SER A 126 -2.76 -7.44 -3.64
CA SER A 126 -2.60 -7.26 -5.09
C SER A 126 -1.14 -7.22 -5.45
N VAL A 127 -0.70 -8.23 -6.20
CA VAL A 127 0.67 -8.39 -6.67
C VAL A 127 0.74 -7.94 -8.13
N ASP A 128 1.54 -6.90 -8.36
CA ASP A 128 1.79 -6.27 -9.66
C ASP A 128 0.53 -5.81 -10.42
N GLY A 129 -0.60 -5.67 -9.71
CA GLY A 129 -1.90 -5.39 -10.32
C GLY A 129 -2.40 -6.48 -11.26
N CYS A 130 -1.82 -7.68 -11.18
CA CYS A 130 -2.11 -8.84 -12.03
C CYS A 130 -2.73 -10.00 -11.26
N TYR A 131 -2.38 -10.17 -9.99
CA TYR A 131 -2.88 -11.23 -9.14
C TYR A 131 -3.47 -10.63 -7.88
N VAL A 132 -4.62 -11.15 -7.45
CA VAL A 132 -5.14 -10.88 -6.10
C VAL A 132 -5.12 -12.17 -5.31
N PHE A 133 -4.41 -12.15 -4.19
CA PHE A 133 -4.41 -13.21 -3.21
C PHE A 133 -5.20 -12.79 -1.98
N LYS A 134 -5.81 -13.76 -1.30
CA LYS A 134 -6.37 -13.59 0.04
C LYS A 134 -5.40 -14.21 1.04
N LEU A 135 -4.88 -13.41 1.94
CA LEU A 135 -4.02 -13.83 3.04
C LEU A 135 -4.87 -13.97 4.30
N SER A 136 -4.74 -15.09 4.98
CA SER A 136 -5.22 -15.31 6.34
C SER A 136 -4.14 -14.89 7.34
N LEU A 137 -4.47 -13.98 8.25
CA LEU A 137 -3.56 -13.49 9.28
C LEU A 137 -3.44 -14.48 10.45
N SER A 138 -4.38 -15.41 10.62
CA SER A 138 -4.36 -16.38 11.71
C SER A 138 -3.33 -17.49 11.51
N ASP A 139 -3.22 -17.99 10.29
CA ASP A 139 -2.36 -19.13 9.93
C ASP A 139 -1.36 -18.84 8.81
N GLY A 140 -1.42 -17.65 8.20
CA GLY A 140 -0.53 -17.25 7.10
C GLY A 140 -0.87 -17.91 5.77
N SER A 141 -2.01 -18.60 5.66
CA SER A 141 -2.42 -19.24 4.40
C SER A 141 -2.72 -18.20 3.33
N LEU A 142 -2.32 -18.52 2.09
CA LEU A 142 -2.45 -17.64 0.94
C LEU A 142 -3.22 -18.34 -0.17
N GLU A 143 -4.38 -17.79 -0.53
CA GLU A 143 -5.28 -18.30 -1.56
C GLU A 143 -5.25 -17.38 -2.79
N GLU A 144 -5.11 -17.95 -3.98
CA GLU A 144 -5.28 -17.18 -5.23
C GLU A 144 -6.77 -16.95 -5.48
N ILE A 145 -7.17 -15.68 -5.56
CA ILE A 145 -8.56 -15.28 -5.81
C ILE A 145 -8.78 -14.97 -7.29
N ILE A 146 -7.82 -14.30 -7.91
CA ILE A 146 -7.91 -13.95 -9.32
C ILE A 146 -6.53 -13.81 -9.95
N ASN A 147 -6.35 -14.43 -11.11
CA ASN A 147 -5.28 -14.17 -12.04
C ASN A 147 -5.86 -13.32 -13.19
N ILE A 148 -5.74 -12.00 -13.06
CA ILE A 148 -6.41 -11.03 -13.95
C ILE A 148 -6.14 -11.30 -15.45
N PRO A 149 -4.88 -11.53 -15.89
CA PRO A 149 -4.57 -11.93 -17.27
C PRO A 149 -5.40 -13.09 -17.84
N CYS A 150 -5.73 -14.07 -16.99
CA CYS A 150 -6.37 -15.32 -17.38
C CYS A 150 -7.88 -15.34 -17.13
N ASP A 151 -8.30 -14.75 -16.01
CA ASP A 151 -9.63 -14.95 -15.43
C ASP A 151 -10.59 -13.79 -15.71
N VAL A 152 -10.07 -12.59 -16.00
CA VAL A 152 -10.90 -11.41 -16.28
C VAL A 152 -11.28 -11.35 -17.76
N LEU A 153 -12.56 -11.15 -18.01
CA LEU A 153 -13.13 -10.91 -19.33
C LEU A 153 -13.75 -9.51 -19.35
N TYR A 154 -13.31 -8.68 -20.29
CA TYR A 154 -13.79 -7.30 -20.44
C TYR A 154 -14.90 -7.24 -21.47
N ASP A 155 -15.95 -6.49 -21.16
CA ASP A 155 -17.03 -6.17 -22.07
C ASP A 155 -16.79 -4.83 -22.77
N LEU A 156 -16.78 -4.84 -24.09
CA LEU A 156 -16.83 -3.63 -24.90
C LEU A 156 -18.29 -3.17 -25.03
N ARG A 157 -18.50 -1.87 -25.26
CA ARG A 157 -19.85 -1.28 -25.41
C ARG A 157 -20.67 -1.93 -26.53
N ASN A 158 -20.02 -2.55 -27.51
CA ASN A 158 -20.66 -3.26 -28.61
C ASN A 158 -20.99 -4.73 -28.28
N GLY A 159 -20.82 -5.17 -27.03
CA GLY A 159 -21.08 -6.54 -26.57
C GLY A 159 -19.96 -7.53 -26.87
N THR A 160 -18.88 -7.10 -27.54
CA THR A 160 -17.71 -7.96 -27.77
C THR A 160 -16.92 -8.13 -26.48
N LYS A 161 -16.56 -9.37 -26.19
CA LYS A 161 -15.76 -9.75 -25.03
C LYS A 161 -14.30 -9.95 -25.43
N PHE A 162 -13.37 -9.49 -24.61
CA PHE A 162 -11.94 -9.78 -24.81
C PHE A 162 -11.22 -10.09 -23.49
N LYS A 163 -10.14 -10.86 -23.59
CA LYS A 163 -9.19 -11.06 -22.49
C LYS A 163 -7.96 -10.21 -22.73
N ALA A 164 -7.39 -9.67 -21.66
CA ALA A 164 -6.12 -8.96 -21.72
C ALA A 164 -4.97 -9.88 -22.17
N GLY A 165 -5.04 -11.16 -21.79
CA GLY A 165 -3.98 -12.14 -22.03
C GLY A 165 -2.70 -11.73 -21.29
N ALA A 166 -1.54 -12.07 -21.87
CA ALA A 166 -0.23 -11.80 -21.26
C ALA A 166 0.19 -10.30 -21.27
N ARG A 167 -0.69 -9.38 -21.65
CA ARG A 167 -0.40 -7.95 -21.55
C ARG A 167 -0.40 -7.54 -20.07
N LEU A 168 0.66 -6.83 -19.67
CA LEU A 168 0.75 -6.22 -18.34
C LEU A 168 -0.24 -5.05 -18.25
N LEU A 169 -1.49 -5.35 -17.95
CA LEU A 169 -2.51 -4.37 -17.59
C LEU A 169 -2.63 -4.35 -16.08
N ALA A 170 -2.08 -3.31 -15.46
CA ALA A 170 -2.28 -3.07 -14.04
C ALA A 170 -3.69 -2.52 -13.82
N HIS A 171 -4.48 -3.17 -12.97
CA HIS A 171 -5.74 -2.61 -12.51
C HIS A 171 -5.42 -1.67 -11.36
N TYR A 172 -5.88 -0.42 -11.49
CA TYR A 172 -5.81 0.49 -10.37
C TYR A 172 -6.75 -0.04 -9.29
N MET A 173 -6.18 -0.58 -8.22
CA MET A 173 -6.95 -0.81 -7.00
C MET A 173 -7.17 0.54 -6.36
N VAL A 174 -8.41 1.01 -6.43
CA VAL A 174 -8.82 2.18 -5.68
C VAL A 174 -8.72 1.79 -4.21
N PRO A 175 -7.81 2.39 -3.41
CA PRO A 175 -7.88 2.22 -1.97
C PRO A 175 -9.29 2.68 -1.57
N PHE A 176 -10.06 1.82 -0.90
CA PHE A 176 -11.36 2.24 -0.39
C PHE A 176 -11.09 3.36 0.63
N VAL A 177 -11.25 4.60 0.18
CA VAL A 177 -11.24 5.76 1.05
C VAL A 177 -12.71 6.09 1.24
N GLU A 178 -13.20 5.95 2.46
CA GLU A 178 -14.52 6.47 2.81
C GLU A 178 -14.51 7.96 2.44
N SER A 179 -15.40 8.37 1.53
CA SER A 179 -15.43 9.75 1.04
C SER A 179 -15.64 10.69 2.23
N LEU A 180 -14.70 11.62 2.45
CA LEU A 180 -14.82 12.69 3.47
C LEU A 180 -16.05 13.59 3.24
N MET A 181 -16.65 13.50 2.05
CA MET A 181 -17.85 14.22 1.65
C MET A 181 -18.97 13.20 1.38
N ARG A 182 -20.09 13.37 2.08
CA ARG A 182 -21.31 12.59 1.82
C ARG A 182 -21.87 13.02 0.46
N ILE A 183 -21.77 12.16 -0.55
CA ILE A 183 -22.40 12.43 -1.86
C ILE A 183 -23.87 12.08 -1.73
N GLN A 184 -24.73 13.10 -1.63
CA GLN A 184 -26.17 12.93 -1.76
C GLN A 184 -26.55 13.07 -3.24
N PRO A 185 -27.45 12.23 -3.79
CA PRO A 185 -28.06 12.48 -5.08
C PRO A 185 -28.76 13.83 -5.06
N LEU A 186 -28.73 14.58 -6.17
CA LEU A 186 -29.68 15.67 -6.36
C LEU A 186 -31.10 15.06 -6.37
N GLU A 187 -31.97 15.60 -5.51
CA GLU A 187 -33.43 15.39 -5.60
C GLU A 187 -34.00 15.95 -6.91
#